data_AF-A0A5M5C570-F1
#
_entry.id   AF-A0A5M5C570-F1
#
_cell.length_a   1.000
_cell.length_b   1.000
_cell.length_c   1.000
_cell.angle_alpha   90.00
_cell.angle_beta   90.00
_cell.angle_gamma   90.00
#
_symmetry.space_group_name_H-M   'P 1'
#
loop_
_entity.id
_entity.type
_entity.pdbx_description
1 polymer ?
#
loop_
_entity_poly.entity_id
_entity_poly.type
_entity_poly.pdbx_seq_one_letter_code
_entity_poly.pdbx_strand_id
1 'polypeptide(L)'
;MKKLIFPIVCCFISMTVSAQLVKQQAETQKKQSELDWFNCSFDQDSVYGAEVNKAYDYLNANKKKAKKRPVVALIGTGMDVEHEDLKQAIWVNPKEKLNQKDDDKNGWIDDINGWNFIGGKDGQVMESLTREGEREFFRLKDKYADYIFDGKKY
;
A
#
# COMPACT_ATOMS: atom_id res chain seq x y z
N MET A 1 33.14 53.70 45.47
CA MET A 1 32.69 52.55 46.29
C MET A 1 33.52 51.33 45.90
N LYS A 2 34.34 50.83 46.82
CA LYS A 2 35.20 49.65 46.63
C LYS A 2 34.34 48.37 46.67
N LYS A 3 34.51 47.46 45.71
CA LYS A 3 34.14 46.04 45.87
C LYS A 3 35.18 45.16 45.19
N LEU A 4 35.97 44.46 46.01
CA LEU A 4 36.77 43.29 45.66
C LEU A 4 35.85 42.07 45.58
N ILE A 5 36.00 41.23 44.55
CA ILE A 5 35.50 39.84 44.55
C ILE A 5 36.56 38.92 43.94
N PHE A 6 36.78 37.80 44.62
CA PHE A 6 37.84 36.78 44.54
C PHE A 6 38.03 36.07 43.16
N PRO A 7 39.24 35.54 42.86
CA PRO A 7 39.44 34.64 41.73
C PRO A 7 38.98 33.21 42.07
N ILE A 8 38.15 32.63 41.20
CA ILE A 8 37.68 31.23 41.28
C ILE A 8 38.80 30.31 40.79
N VAL A 9 39.25 29.44 41.68
CA VAL A 9 40.24 28.39 41.45
C VAL A 9 39.69 27.33 40.49
N CYS A 10 40.49 27.03 39.47
CA CYS A 10 40.29 25.95 38.50
C CYS A 10 40.32 24.56 39.17
N CYS A 11 39.29 23.76 38.93
CA CYS A 11 39.35 22.30 39.05
C CYS A 11 38.65 21.67 37.85
N PHE A 12 39.38 21.57 36.72
CA PHE A 12 38.98 20.73 35.60
C PHE A 12 39.40 19.29 35.89
N ILE A 13 38.50 18.50 36.48
CA ILE A 13 38.65 17.04 36.52
C ILE A 13 38.16 16.51 35.17
N SER A 14 39.10 16.32 34.24
CA SER A 14 38.83 15.64 32.97
C SER A 14 38.76 14.13 33.23
N MET A 15 37.56 13.60 33.45
CA MET A 15 37.31 12.16 33.31
C MET A 15 37.23 11.83 31.81
N THR A 16 38.28 11.19 31.27
CA THR A 16 38.24 10.67 29.91
C THR A 16 37.39 9.40 29.90
N VAL A 17 36.13 9.53 29.47
CA VAL A 17 35.29 8.39 29.12
C VAL A 17 35.77 7.86 27.77
N SER A 18 36.46 6.72 27.77
CA SER A 18 36.72 5.97 26.55
C SER A 18 35.42 5.31 26.09
N ALA A 19 34.70 5.95 25.18
CA ALA A 19 33.60 5.33 24.47
C ALA A 19 34.16 4.20 23.59
N GLN A 20 33.93 2.95 23.99
CA GLN A 20 34.26 1.81 23.16
C GLN A 20 33.30 1.79 21.97
N LEU A 21 33.84 2.10 20.79
CA LEU A 21 33.15 2.09 19.52
C LEU A 21 32.78 0.64 19.20
N VAL A 22 31.55 0.24 19.54
CA VAL A 22 30.97 -1.01 19.05
C VAL A 22 31.01 -0.90 17.54
N LYS A 23 31.85 -1.71 16.88
CA LYS A 23 31.85 -1.83 15.42
C LYS A 23 30.46 -2.33 15.04
N GLN A 24 29.63 -1.40 14.56
CA GLN A 24 28.36 -1.72 13.93
C GLN A 24 28.69 -2.73 12.83
N GLN A 25 28.08 -3.91 12.93
CA GLN A 25 28.23 -4.95 11.93
C GLN A 25 27.81 -4.32 10.60
N ALA A 26 28.76 -4.13 9.68
CA ALA A 26 28.46 -3.52 8.40
C ALA A 26 27.42 -4.42 7.73
N GLU A 27 26.18 -3.94 7.62
CA GLU A 27 25.16 -4.62 6.83
C GLU A 27 25.70 -4.71 5.40
N THR A 28 25.98 -5.94 4.97
CA THR A 28 26.32 -6.21 3.58
C THR A 28 25.15 -5.69 2.74
N GLN A 29 25.40 -4.70 1.88
CA GLN A 29 24.36 -4.20 0.97
C GLN A 29 23.81 -5.39 0.18
N LYS A 30 22.51 -5.63 0.31
CA LYS A 30 21.80 -6.66 -0.46
C LYS A 30 21.98 -6.38 -1.94
N LYS A 31 22.08 -7.44 -2.74
CA LYS A 31 22.12 -7.30 -4.20
C LYS A 31 20.76 -6.78 -4.68
N GLN A 32 20.74 -6.02 -5.79
CA GLN A 32 19.48 -5.50 -6.35
C GLN A 32 18.46 -6.61 -6.62
N SER A 33 18.94 -7.74 -7.16
CA SER A 33 18.11 -8.93 -7.40
C SER A 33 17.54 -9.58 -6.14
N GLU A 34 18.07 -9.30 -4.95
CA GLU A 34 17.49 -9.77 -3.69
C GLU A 34 16.38 -8.84 -3.16
N LEU A 35 16.27 -7.63 -3.72
CA LEU A 35 15.29 -6.62 -3.34
C LEU A 35 14.08 -6.66 -4.26
N ASP A 36 14.30 -6.61 -5.59
CA ASP A 36 13.24 -6.45 -6.58
C ASP A 36 13.56 -7.13 -7.92
N TRP A 37 13.95 -8.40 -7.89
CA TRP A 37 14.34 -9.18 -9.09
C TRP A 37 13.44 -9.00 -10.32
N PHE A 38 12.13 -8.76 -10.12
CA PHE A 38 11.15 -8.55 -11.18
C PHE A 38 11.34 -7.23 -11.94
N ASN A 39 12.06 -6.25 -11.39
CA ASN A 39 12.41 -4.98 -12.03
C ASN A 39 13.79 -4.97 -12.69
N CYS A 40 14.61 -6.01 -12.44
CA CYS A 40 15.99 -6.11 -12.93
C CYS A 40 16.10 -6.19 -14.46
N SER A 41 17.31 -5.97 -14.96
CA SER A 41 17.69 -6.20 -16.35
C SER A 41 18.84 -7.19 -16.46
N PHE A 42 18.86 -8.00 -17.53
CA PHE A 42 19.85 -9.07 -17.65
C PHE A 42 21.28 -8.52 -17.81
N ASP A 43 21.46 -7.42 -18.53
CA ASP A 43 22.76 -6.81 -18.78
C ASP A 43 23.38 -6.14 -17.53
N GLN A 44 22.56 -5.71 -16.56
CA GLN A 44 23.03 -5.08 -15.33
C GLN A 44 23.09 -6.06 -14.15
N ASP A 45 22.07 -6.88 -13.99
CA ASP A 45 21.85 -7.70 -12.79
C ASP A 45 22.06 -9.20 -13.04
N SER A 46 22.24 -9.62 -14.31
CA SER A 46 22.21 -11.03 -14.72
C SER A 46 20.89 -11.75 -14.39
N VAL A 47 19.79 -11.01 -14.25
CA VAL A 47 18.44 -11.51 -13.96
C VAL A 47 17.47 -11.01 -15.02
N TYR A 48 16.66 -11.91 -15.58
CA TYR A 48 15.59 -11.57 -16.51
C TYR A 48 14.37 -11.01 -15.73
N GLY A 49 14.31 -9.68 -15.61
CA GLY A 49 13.14 -8.96 -15.10
C GLY A 49 12.42 -8.17 -16.20
N ALA A 50 11.51 -7.30 -15.80
CA ALA A 50 10.75 -6.41 -16.69
C ALA A 50 11.52 -5.13 -17.09
N GLU A 51 12.81 -5.02 -16.71
CA GLU A 51 13.69 -3.87 -17.00
C GLU A 51 13.15 -2.52 -16.50
N VAL A 52 12.34 -2.53 -15.44
CA VAL A 52 11.70 -1.33 -14.88
C VAL A 52 12.74 -0.35 -14.33
N ASN A 53 13.76 -0.84 -13.62
CA ASN A 53 14.80 0.01 -13.04
C ASN A 53 15.60 0.74 -14.14
N LYS A 54 15.97 0.01 -15.19
CA LYS A 54 16.64 0.55 -16.38
C LYS A 54 15.78 1.61 -17.11
N ALA A 55 14.47 1.40 -17.19
CA ALA A 55 13.56 2.39 -17.74
C ALA A 55 13.51 3.68 -16.90
N TYR A 56 13.51 3.58 -15.57
CA TYR A 56 13.60 4.75 -14.68
C TYR A 56 14.92 5.50 -14.86
N ASP A 57 16.05 4.80 -14.93
CA ASP A 57 17.37 5.41 -15.17
C ASP A 57 17.39 6.18 -16.48
N TYR A 58 16.84 5.58 -17.55
CA TYR A 58 16.72 6.25 -18.84
C TYR A 58 15.88 7.53 -18.75
N LEU A 59 14.72 7.49 -18.08
CA LEU A 59 13.86 8.67 -17.92
C LEU A 59 14.57 9.77 -17.14
N ASN A 60 15.27 9.42 -16.06
CA ASN A 60 16.01 10.34 -15.20
C ASN A 60 17.20 10.99 -15.95
N ALA A 61 18.02 10.18 -16.62
CA ALA A 61 19.17 10.65 -17.40
C ALA A 61 18.75 11.62 -18.51
N ASN A 62 17.59 11.37 -19.13
CA ASN A 62 17.04 12.20 -20.20
C ASN A 62 16.10 13.31 -19.70
N LYS A 63 15.99 13.51 -18.37
CA LYS A 63 15.11 14.50 -17.72
C LYS A 63 13.67 14.44 -18.24
N LYS A 64 13.20 13.24 -18.60
CA LYS A 64 11.85 13.01 -19.11
C LYS A 64 10.88 13.01 -17.93
N LYS A 65 9.91 13.92 -17.97
CA LYS A 65 8.82 13.99 -16.99
C LYS A 65 7.56 13.36 -17.57
N ALA A 66 6.77 12.71 -16.71
CA ALA A 66 5.44 12.26 -17.08
C ALA A 66 4.58 13.45 -17.54
N LYS A 67 4.05 13.38 -18.78
CA LYS A 67 3.22 14.46 -19.34
C LYS A 67 1.80 14.47 -18.75
N LYS A 68 1.33 13.30 -18.33
CA LYS A 68 0.00 13.08 -17.74
C LYS A 68 0.13 12.01 -16.66
N ARG A 69 -0.75 12.08 -15.66
CA ARG A 69 -0.98 11.02 -14.68
C ARG A 69 -2.25 10.29 -15.09
N PRO A 70 -2.16 9.12 -15.74
CA PRO A 70 -3.34 8.35 -16.09
C PRO A 70 -4.01 7.83 -14.81
N VAL A 71 -5.34 7.76 -14.83
CA VAL A 71 -6.11 7.04 -13.83
C VAL A 71 -6.25 5.60 -14.30
N VAL A 72 -5.86 4.64 -13.46
CA VAL A 72 -5.93 3.21 -13.76
C VAL A 72 -6.96 2.58 -12.82
N ALA A 73 -7.98 1.94 -13.37
CA ALA A 73 -8.98 1.24 -12.58
C ALA A 73 -8.46 -0.17 -12.22
N LEU A 74 -8.41 -0.47 -10.93
CA LEU A 74 -8.11 -1.81 -10.42
C LEU A 74 -9.41 -2.52 -10.09
N ILE A 75 -9.74 -3.58 -10.84
CA ILE A 75 -10.91 -4.43 -10.59
C ILE A 75 -10.40 -5.70 -9.90
N GLY A 76 -10.71 -5.85 -8.62
CA GLY A 76 -10.21 -6.95 -7.80
C GLY A 76 -10.85 -6.95 -6.42
N THR A 77 -10.09 -7.39 -5.42
CA THR A 77 -10.55 -7.54 -4.03
C THR A 77 -10.56 -6.24 -3.22
N GLY A 78 -10.29 -5.10 -3.85
CA GLY A 78 -10.08 -3.81 -3.18
C GLY A 78 -8.59 -3.51 -2.92
N MET A 79 -8.34 -2.40 -2.24
CA MET A 79 -6.99 -1.90 -1.92
C MET A 79 -7.03 -1.16 -0.58
N ASP A 80 -5.95 -1.27 0.18
CA ASP A 80 -5.74 -0.43 1.36
C ASP A 80 -5.40 0.99 0.93
N VAL A 81 -6.38 1.89 1.05
CA VAL A 81 -6.25 3.30 0.68
C VAL A 81 -5.39 4.10 1.67
N GLU A 82 -5.14 3.57 2.87
CA GLU A 82 -4.31 4.22 3.89
C GLU A 82 -2.86 3.70 3.91
N HIS A 83 -2.52 2.76 3.03
CA HIS A 83 -1.17 2.23 2.91
C HIS A 83 -0.17 3.37 2.62
N GLU A 84 0.86 3.50 3.46
CA GLU A 84 1.76 4.66 3.49
C GLU A 84 2.43 4.94 2.12
N ASP A 85 2.81 3.88 1.41
CA ASP A 85 3.48 3.98 0.11
C ASP A 85 2.51 4.21 -1.06
N LEU A 86 1.23 3.88 -0.89
CA LEU A 86 0.22 4.00 -1.96
C LEU A 86 -0.59 5.28 -1.88
N LYS A 87 -0.71 5.88 -0.69
CA LYS A 87 -1.58 7.04 -0.40
C LYS A 87 -1.43 8.20 -1.39
N GLN A 88 -0.22 8.43 -1.91
CA GLN A 88 0.05 9.51 -2.88
C GLN A 88 -0.43 9.20 -4.31
N ALA A 89 -0.66 7.92 -4.62
CA ALA A 89 -1.11 7.43 -5.92
C ALA A 89 -2.61 7.08 -5.96
N ILE A 90 -3.29 7.01 -4.79
CA ILE A 90 -4.72 6.74 -4.72
C ILE A 90 -5.51 7.85 -5.42
N TRP A 91 -6.39 7.45 -6.34
CA TRP A 91 -7.30 8.36 -7.01
C TRP A 91 -8.41 8.81 -6.05
N VAL A 92 -8.77 10.09 -6.12
CA VAL A 92 -9.90 10.68 -5.39
C VAL A 92 -10.92 11.16 -6.41
N ASN A 93 -12.18 10.75 -6.27
CA ASN A 93 -13.28 11.22 -7.11
C ASN A 93 -13.48 12.73 -6.88
N PRO A 94 -13.14 13.59 -7.85
CA PRO A 94 -13.23 15.04 -7.65
C PRO A 94 -14.68 15.55 -7.63
N LYS A 95 -15.65 14.70 -7.95
CA LYS A 95 -17.07 15.05 -7.97
C LYS A 95 -17.80 14.68 -6.67
N GLU A 96 -17.16 13.92 -5.80
CA GLU A 96 -17.73 13.44 -4.54
C GLU A 96 -17.20 14.21 -3.33
N LYS A 97 -18.02 14.27 -2.29
CA LYS A 97 -17.65 14.78 -0.97
C LYS A 97 -18.26 13.87 0.07
N LEU A 98 -17.46 13.46 1.07
CA LEU A 98 -17.92 12.64 2.18
C LEU A 98 -19.04 13.34 2.96
N ASN A 99 -20.29 13.06 2.59
CA ASN A 99 -21.47 13.77 3.08
C ASN A 99 -22.74 12.89 3.12
N GLN A 100 -22.60 11.58 2.89
CA GLN A 100 -23.69 10.59 2.82
C GLN A 100 -24.68 10.85 1.68
N LYS A 101 -24.21 11.42 0.57
CA LYS A 101 -24.98 11.58 -0.66
C LYS A 101 -24.15 11.13 -1.86
N ASP A 102 -24.86 10.79 -2.92
CA ASP A 102 -24.31 10.60 -4.26
C ASP A 102 -24.29 11.98 -4.95
N ASP A 103 -23.16 12.67 -4.88
CA ASP A 103 -23.01 14.04 -5.37
C ASP A 103 -22.95 14.09 -6.90
N ASP A 104 -22.34 13.07 -7.52
CA ASP A 104 -22.12 12.99 -8.95
C ASP A 104 -23.24 12.26 -9.72
N LYS A 105 -24.18 11.65 -8.98
CA LYS A 105 -25.38 10.93 -9.45
C LYS A 105 -25.04 9.66 -10.23
N ASN A 106 -23.97 8.97 -9.86
CA ASN A 106 -23.54 7.73 -10.49
C ASN A 106 -24.19 6.46 -9.88
N GLY A 107 -24.95 6.61 -8.78
CA GLY A 107 -25.64 5.53 -8.07
C GLY A 107 -24.91 5.04 -6.81
N TRP A 108 -23.76 5.62 -6.47
CA TRP A 108 -22.91 5.22 -5.35
C TRP A 108 -22.74 6.39 -4.38
N ILE A 109 -23.05 6.17 -3.11
CA ILE A 109 -22.94 7.21 -2.08
C ILE A 109 -21.50 7.29 -1.59
N ASP A 110 -20.90 8.49 -1.61
CA ASP A 110 -19.54 8.75 -1.11
C ASP A 110 -18.46 7.79 -1.69
N ASP A 111 -18.46 7.52 -3.01
CA ASP A 111 -17.45 6.67 -3.67
C ASP A 111 -16.10 7.40 -3.88
N ILE A 112 -15.53 7.90 -2.78
CA ILE A 112 -14.36 8.80 -2.76
C ILE A 112 -13.13 8.20 -3.46
N ASN A 113 -12.87 6.91 -3.29
CA ASN A 113 -11.70 6.23 -3.84
C ASN A 113 -12.07 5.06 -4.76
N GLY A 114 -13.31 5.02 -5.22
CA GLY A 114 -13.92 3.89 -5.91
C GLY A 114 -14.99 3.21 -5.06
N TRP A 115 -15.36 2.00 -5.45
CA TRP A 115 -16.56 1.34 -4.92
C TRP A 115 -16.36 -0.14 -4.64
N ASN A 116 -17.04 -0.64 -3.60
CA ASN A 116 -17.14 -2.05 -3.29
C ASN A 116 -18.50 -2.62 -3.75
N PHE A 117 -18.51 -3.29 -4.90
CA PHE A 117 -19.72 -3.87 -5.48
C PHE A 117 -20.28 -5.10 -4.73
N ILE A 118 -19.47 -5.70 -3.86
CA ILE A 118 -19.86 -6.86 -3.05
C ILE A 118 -20.42 -6.39 -1.70
N GLY A 119 -20.00 -5.21 -1.26
CA GLY A 119 -20.33 -4.70 0.06
C GLY A 119 -21.83 -4.45 0.26
N GLY A 120 -22.27 -4.62 1.51
CA GLY A 120 -23.62 -4.26 1.91
C GLY A 120 -23.84 -2.75 1.86
N LYS A 121 -25.11 -2.32 1.83
CA LYS A 121 -25.50 -0.88 1.89
C LYS A 121 -24.99 -0.15 3.14
N ASP A 122 -24.59 -0.91 4.15
CA ASP A 122 -24.02 -0.47 5.42
C ASP A 122 -22.48 -0.42 5.40
N GLY A 123 -21.85 -0.61 4.24
CA GLY A 123 -20.40 -0.59 4.09
C GLY A 123 -19.71 -1.87 4.57
N GLN A 124 -20.46 -2.92 4.90
CA GLN A 124 -19.87 -4.21 5.26
C GLN A 124 -19.06 -4.77 4.09
N VAL A 125 -17.79 -5.10 4.33
CA VAL A 125 -16.95 -5.84 3.39
C VAL A 125 -17.19 -7.32 3.62
N MET A 126 -17.66 -8.06 2.61
CA MET A 126 -17.78 -9.50 2.71
C MET A 126 -16.38 -10.13 2.70
N GLU A 127 -16.06 -10.90 3.75
CA GLU A 127 -14.77 -11.60 3.87
C GLU A 127 -14.63 -12.75 2.86
N SER A 128 -15.75 -13.33 2.44
CA SER A 128 -15.79 -14.40 1.45
C SER A 128 -16.81 -14.12 0.35
N LEU A 129 -16.44 -14.46 -0.87
CA LEU A 129 -17.35 -14.44 -2.01
C LEU A 129 -18.05 -15.79 -2.08
N THR A 130 -19.37 -15.75 -2.27
CA THR A 130 -20.05 -16.94 -2.79
C THR A 130 -19.53 -17.23 -4.18
N ARG A 131 -19.29 -18.50 -4.50
CA ARG A 131 -19.01 -18.92 -5.88
C ARG A 131 -20.29 -18.86 -6.70
N GLU A 132 -20.18 -18.77 -8.03
CA GLU A 132 -21.37 -18.83 -8.91
C GLU A 132 -22.23 -20.06 -8.62
N GLY A 133 -21.60 -21.22 -8.39
CA GLY A 133 -22.33 -22.44 -8.04
C GLY A 133 -23.14 -22.31 -6.75
N GLU A 134 -22.63 -21.60 -5.75
CA GLU A 134 -23.33 -21.36 -4.49
C GLU A 134 -24.47 -20.36 -4.67
N ARG A 135 -24.25 -19.28 -5.45
CA ARG A 135 -25.32 -18.33 -5.82
C ARG A 135 -26.45 -19.02 -6.55
N GLU A 136 -26.12 -19.81 -7.56
CA GLU A 136 -27.10 -20.55 -8.34
C GLU A 136 -27.82 -21.60 -7.49
N PHE A 137 -27.10 -22.29 -6.60
CA PHE A 137 -27.72 -23.16 -5.62
C PHE A 137 -28.73 -22.40 -4.73
N PHE A 138 -28.35 -21.28 -4.10
CA PHE A 138 -29.26 -20.50 -3.26
C PHE A 138 -30.47 -19.96 -4.03
N ARG A 139 -30.29 -19.55 -5.30
CA ARG A 139 -31.36 -19.10 -6.18
C ARG A 139 -32.35 -20.21 -6.52
N LEU A 140 -31.85 -21.44 -6.64
CA LEU A 140 -32.60 -22.59 -7.15
C LEU A 140 -33.05 -23.58 -6.09
N LYS A 141 -32.53 -23.48 -4.86
CA LYS A 141 -32.80 -24.43 -3.77
C LYS A 141 -34.31 -24.56 -3.51
N ASP A 142 -35.06 -23.47 -3.44
CA ASP A 142 -36.49 -23.55 -3.10
C ASP A 142 -37.33 -24.17 -4.23
N LYS A 143 -36.79 -24.21 -5.46
CA LYS A 143 -37.43 -24.85 -6.61
C LYS A 143 -37.04 -26.31 -6.79
N TYR A 144 -35.80 -26.68 -6.46
CA TYR A 144 -35.25 -27.99 -6.78
C TYR A 144 -34.69 -28.79 -5.59
N ALA A 145 -34.74 -28.27 -4.35
CA ALA A 145 -34.23 -28.97 -3.17
C ALA A 145 -34.86 -30.34 -2.99
N ASP A 146 -36.16 -30.47 -3.29
CA ASP A 146 -36.90 -31.73 -3.19
C ASP A 146 -36.43 -32.81 -4.19
N TYR A 147 -35.74 -32.41 -5.27
CA TYR A 147 -35.15 -33.36 -6.24
C TYR A 147 -33.75 -33.83 -5.82
N ILE A 148 -33.09 -33.08 -4.95
CA ILE A 148 -31.70 -33.33 -4.52
C ILE A 148 -31.68 -34.06 -3.17
N PHE A 149 -32.73 -33.96 -2.36
CA PHE A 149 -32.81 -34.60 -1.06
C PHE A 149 -34.04 -35.51 -0.96
N ASP A 150 -33.84 -36.83 -1.03
CA ASP A 150 -34.91 -37.84 -0.90
C ASP A 150 -35.28 -38.16 0.56
N GLY A 151 -34.71 -37.43 1.52
CA GLY A 151 -34.83 -37.69 2.96
C GLY A 151 -33.82 -38.70 3.51
N LYS A 152 -32.98 -39.34 2.68
CA LYS A 152 -31.93 -40.30 3.09
C LYS A 152 -30.54 -39.96 2.59
N LYS A 153 -30.39 -39.37 1.40
CA LYS A 153 -29.11 -38.87 0.89
C LYS A 153 -29.27 -37.57 0.11
N TYR A 154 -28.21 -36.77 0.15
CA TYR A 154 -27.94 -35.68 -0.78
C TYR A 154 -27.22 -36.22 -2.02
#